data_AF-A0A662FRJ8-F1
#
_entry.id   AF-A0A662FRJ8-F1
#
_cell.length_a   1.000
_cell.length_b   1.000
_cell.length_c   1.000
_cell.angle_alpha   90.00
_cell.angle_beta   90.00
_cell.angle_gamma   90.00
#
_symmetry.space_group_name_H-M   'P 1'
#
loop_
_entity.id
_entity.type
_entity.pdbx_description
1 polymer ?
#
loop_
_entity_poly.entity_id
_entity_poly.type
_entity_poly.pdbx_seq_one_letter_code
_entity_poly.pdbx_strand_id
1 'polypeptide(L)' 'MKRILVTNDDGIGSIGLRILFNSVRSLGTVYVVAPEGPKSAVGLSLTLHKPLRV' A
#
# COMPACT_ATOMS: atom_id res chain seq x y z
N MET A 1 12.62 17.61 2.12
CA MET A 1 11.34 17.00 2.54
C MET A 1 11.35 15.53 2.14
N LYS A 2 10.99 14.59 3.02
CA LYS A 2 11.02 13.14 2.72
C LYS A 2 9.80 12.74 1.88
N ARG A 3 9.95 11.75 1.00
CA ARG A 3 8.85 11.09 0.27
C ARG A 3 8.71 9.67 0.83
N ILE A 4 7.50 9.30 1.23
CA ILE A 4 7.21 8.04 1.90
C ILE A 4 6.11 7.31 1.12
N LEU A 5 6.36 6.05 0.76
CA LEU A 5 5.36 5.15 0.20
C LEU A 5 4.86 4.22 1.32
N VAL A 6 3.55 4.21 1.53
CA VAL A 6 2.88 3.30 2.45
C VAL A 6 2.07 2.31 1.63
N THR A 7 2.27 1.02 1.91
CA THR A 7 1.61 -0.10 1.23
C THR A 7 1.36 -1.24 2.22
N ASN A 8 0.52 -2.19 1.83
CA ASN A 8 0.26 -3.43 2.56
C ASN A 8 -0.27 -4.50 1.60
N ASP A 9 -0.43 -5.73 2.09
CA ASP A 9 -1.06 -6.84 1.41
C ASP A 9 -2.55 -7.01 1.77
N ASP A 10 -3.04 -6.47 2.89
CA ASP A 10 -4.47 -6.56 3.25
C ASP A 10 -5.39 -5.70 2.36
N GLY A 11 -4.82 -4.79 1.58
CA GLY A 11 -5.54 -3.91 0.66
C GLY A 11 -5.88 -2.52 1.22
N ILE A 12 -6.39 -1.65 0.33
CA ILE A 12 -6.59 -0.21 0.56
C ILE A 12 -7.61 0.10 1.66
N GLY A 13 -8.55 -0.83 1.91
CA GLY A 13 -9.56 -0.72 2.95
C GLY A 13 -9.08 -1.07 4.36
N SER A 14 -7.83 -1.51 4.54
CA SER A 14 -7.39 -2.03 5.84
C SER A 14 -7.26 -0.94 6.90
N ILE A 15 -7.67 -1.28 8.12
CA ILE A 15 -7.55 -0.37 9.28
C ILE A 15 -6.07 -0.10 9.60
N GLY A 16 -5.23 -1.13 9.49
CA GLY A 16 -3.79 -1.01 9.74
C GLY A 16 -3.11 0.00 8.82
N LEU A 17 -3.45 -0.02 7.52
CA LEU A 17 -2.93 0.94 6.54
C LEU A 17 -3.31 2.37 6.88
N ARG A 18 -4.57 2.59 7.30
CA ARG A 18 -5.06 3.91 7.73
C ARG A 18 -4.30 4.41 8.97
N ILE A 19 -4.11 3.53 9.97
CA ILE A 19 -3.38 3.88 11.19
C ILE A 19 -1.93 4.27 10.85
N LEU A 20 -1.25 3.47 10.03
CA LEU A 20 0.13 3.74 9.63
C LEU A 20 0.26 5.07 8.87
N PHE A 21 -0.62 5.32 7.89
CA PHE A 21 -0.66 6.60 7.18
C PHE A 21 -0.79 7.79 8.15
N ASN A 22 -1.72 7.72 9.09
CA ASN A 22 -1.95 8.80 10.06
C ASN A 22 -0.73 9.03 10.96
N SER A 23 -0.02 7.98 11.35
CA SER A 23 1.17 8.06 12.20
C SER A 23 2.39 8.67 11.50
N VAL A 24 2.51 8.49 10.17
CA VAL A 24 3.71 8.91 9.42
C VAL A 24 3.52 10.17 8.57
N ARG A 25 2.29 10.67 8.41
CA ARG A 25 2.00 11.85 7.57
C ARG A 25 2.72 13.14 7.96
N SER A 26 3.15 13.28 9.22
CA SER A 26 3.93 14.44 9.67
C SER A 26 5.43 14.36 9.33
N LEU A 27 5.92 13.18 8.90
CA LEU A 27 7.34 12.94 8.64
C LEU A 27 7.78 13.34 7.21
N GLY A 28 6.83 13.61 6.32
CA GLY A 28 7.08 13.98 4.93
C GLY A 28 5.84 13.87 4.05
N THR A 29 6.04 13.92 2.73
CA THR A 29 4.98 13.69 1.74
C THR A 29 4.70 12.20 1.64
N VAL A 30 3.49 11.79 2.01
CA VAL A 30 3.08 10.38 2.03
C VAL A 30 2.20 10.05 0.83
N TYR A 31 2.53 8.95 0.16
CA TYR A 31 1.74 8.33 -0.90
C TYR A 31 1.27 6.96 -0.40
N VAL A 32 0.01 6.62 -0.68
CA VAL A 32 -0.55 5.29 -0.39
C VAL A 32 -0.80 4.58 -1.70
N VAL A 33 -0.23 3.39 -1.86
CA VAL A 33 -0.51 2.49 -2.98
C VAL A 33 -0.70 1.10 -2.40
N ALA A 34 -1.88 0.52 -2.57
CA ALA A 34 -2.21 -0.80 -2.04
C ALA A 34 -3.16 -1.53 -2.99
N PRO A 35 -3.25 -2.87 -2.90
CA PRO A 35 -4.24 -3.64 -3.65
C PRO A 35 -5.69 -3.21 -3.33
N GLU A 36 -6.61 -3.44 -4.26
CA GLU A 36 -8.05 -3.19 -4.05
C GLU A 36 -8.64 -4.05 -2.91
N GLY A 37 -8.11 -5.26 -2.71
CA GLY A 37 -8.51 -6.16 -1.62
C GLY A 37 -7.35 -7.08 -1.19
N PRO A 38 -7.59 -7.98 -0.21
CA PRO A 38 -6.52 -8.77 0.40
C PRO A 38 -5.73 -9.62 -0.61
N LYS A 39 -4.40 -9.63 -0.43
CA LYS A 39 -3.39 -10.39 -1.16
C LYS A 39 -2.45 -11.14 -0.21
N SER A 40 -2.91 -11.52 0.97
CA SER A 40 -2.12 -12.32 1.91
C SER A 40 -1.73 -13.68 1.30
N ALA A 41 -0.59 -14.23 1.73
CA ALA A 41 -0.05 -15.52 1.30
C ALA A 41 0.33 -15.67 -0.20
N VAL A 42 0.40 -14.57 -0.97
CA VAL A 42 0.87 -14.60 -2.37
C VAL A 42 2.40 -14.52 -2.51
N GLY A 43 3.12 -14.36 -1.39
CA GLY A 43 4.58 -14.13 -1.39
C GLY A 43 4.96 -12.82 -2.11
N LEU A 44 6.14 -12.80 -2.72
CA LEU A 44 6.62 -11.66 -3.54
C LEU A 44 6.16 -11.77 -5.01
N SER A 45 4.95 -12.28 -5.25
CA SER A 45 4.44 -12.48 -6.61
C SER A 45 4.31 -11.16 -7.38
N LEU A 46 4.61 -11.22 -8.69
CA LEU A 46 4.48 -10.08 -9.60
C LEU A 46 3.51 -10.44 -10.73
N THR A 47 2.72 -9.45 -11.17
CA THR A 47 1.85 -9.61 -12.33
C THR A 47 2.68 -9.43 -13.60
N LEU A 48 2.88 -10.50 -14.37
CA LEU A 48 3.70 -10.48 -15.59
C LEU A 48 2.89 -10.58 -16.90
N HIS A 49 1.67 -11.10 -16.84
CA HIS A 49 0.92 -11.54 -18.03
C HIS A 49 -0.24 -10.61 -18.41
N LYS A 50 -0.46 -9.55 -17.63
CA LYS A 50 -1.54 -8.57 -17.85
C LYS A 50 -1.15 -7.20 -17.30
N PRO A 51 -1.70 -6.10 -17.84
CA PRO A 51 -1.47 -4.77 -17.29
C PRO A 51 -2.11 -4.64 -15.91
N LEU A 52 -1.53 -3.75 -15.09
CA LEU A 52 -2.11 -3.28 -13.84
C LEU A 52 -2.93 -2.02 -14.12
N ARG A 53 -4.14 -1.95 -13.54
CA ARG A 53 -5.00 -0.77 -13.56
C ARG A 53 -4.96 -0.14 -12.17
N VAL A 54 -4.95 1.19 -12.11
CA VAL A 54 -4.92 2.01 -10.90
C VAL A 54 -6.09 2.97 -10.95
#